data_AF-A0A382ZCL8-F1
#
_entry.id   AF-A0A382ZCL8-F1
#
_cell.length_a   1.000
_cell.length_b   1.000
_cell.length_c   1.000
_cell.angle_alpha   90.00
_cell.angle_beta   90.00
_cell.angle_gamma   90.00
#
_symmetry.space_group_name_H-M   'P 1'
#
loop_
_entity.id
_entity.type
_entity.pdbx_description
1 polymer ?
#
loop_
_entity_poly.entity_id
_entity_poly.type
_entity_poly.pdbx_seq_one_letter_code
_entity_poly.pdbx_strand_id
1 'polypeptide(L)'
;MNRITTWTIGLCLALLLACGSVYAQDPTLPGPNDEVPLVPKVPPITPEVQPETKSPLMKWPAVFDCGPTGYILGVVKGKYNEIEFILSNGFVQLPDGRVLQAPTLIYLNPQTKTYSVVAHFSNGHSCIITSGKDLQPAPQNGNVNPKEQAPKGPGLKPGKDNKGPYLEAKPEIEVNFERVEDDRILALLN
;
A
#
# COMPACT_ATOMS: atom_id res chain seq x y z
N MET A 1 -31.45 21.66 -43.47
CA MET A 1 -30.41 21.12 -42.56
C MET A 1 -29.29 22.15 -42.46
N ASN A 2 -29.00 22.69 -41.25
CA ASN A 2 -27.76 23.45 -40.86
C ASN A 2 -27.91 24.32 -39.58
N ARG A 3 -28.82 24.02 -38.64
CA ARG A 3 -29.03 24.87 -37.44
C ARG A 3 -28.61 24.24 -36.09
N ILE A 4 -28.04 23.02 -36.09
CA ILE A 4 -27.79 22.27 -34.85
C ILE A 4 -26.32 22.37 -34.38
N THR A 5 -25.39 22.78 -35.23
CA THR A 5 -23.94 22.77 -34.91
C THR A 5 -23.43 24.01 -34.16
N THR A 6 -24.20 25.09 -34.05
CA THR A 6 -23.77 26.33 -33.39
C THR A 6 -24.01 26.35 -31.88
N TRP A 7 -24.92 25.53 -31.36
CA TRP A 7 -25.26 25.54 -29.93
C TRP A 7 -24.25 24.76 -29.07
N THR A 8 -23.58 23.75 -29.62
CA THR A 8 -22.62 22.92 -28.88
C THR A 8 -21.28 23.61 -28.67
N ILE A 9 -20.83 24.43 -29.62
CA ILE A 9 -19.56 25.18 -29.51
C ILE A 9 -19.67 26.30 -28.45
N GLY A 10 -20.83 26.96 -28.37
CA GLY A 10 -21.08 28.00 -27.37
C GLY A 10 -21.09 27.46 -25.92
N LEU A 11 -21.64 26.25 -25.71
CA LEU A 11 -21.69 25.63 -24.39
C LEU A 11 -20.29 25.22 -23.89
N CYS A 12 -19.40 24.76 -24.78
CA CYS A 12 -18.03 24.40 -24.41
C CYS A 12 -17.15 25.61 -24.09
N LEU A 13 -17.35 26.76 -24.76
CA LEU A 13 -16.58 27.98 -24.44
C LEU A 13 -16.97 28.60 -23.10
N ALA A 14 -18.24 28.47 -22.68
CA ALA A 14 -18.71 28.99 -21.40
C ALA A 14 -18.17 28.18 -20.20
N LEU A 15 -17.96 26.86 -20.35
CA LEU A 15 -17.43 26.02 -19.26
C LEU A 15 -15.95 26.27 -18.96
N LEU A 16 -15.16 26.74 -19.93
CA LEU A 16 -13.74 27.02 -19.73
C LEU A 16 -13.45 28.33 -18.97
N LEU A 17 -14.44 29.23 -18.85
CA LEU A 17 -14.30 30.50 -18.15
C LEU A 17 -14.60 30.42 -16.64
N ALA A 18 -15.05 29.28 -16.12
CA ALA A 18 -15.45 29.15 -14.71
C ALA A 18 -14.37 28.57 -13.75
N CYS A 19 -13.20 28.15 -14.26
CA CYS A 19 -12.16 27.50 -13.43
C CYS A 19 -11.01 28.42 -12.99
N GLY A 20 -11.08 29.72 -13.25
CA GLY A 20 -10.02 30.67 -12.93
C GLY A 20 -10.28 31.50 -11.67
N SER A 21 -10.05 30.94 -10.48
CA SER A 21 -9.60 31.69 -9.28
C SER A 21 -9.56 30.80 -8.03
N VAL A 22 -8.53 29.95 -7.91
CA VAL A 22 -8.04 29.56 -6.59
C VAL A 22 -7.14 30.68 -6.12
N TYR A 23 -7.63 31.50 -5.20
CA TYR A 23 -6.81 32.48 -4.48
C TYR A 23 -5.90 31.72 -3.51
N ALA A 24 -4.59 31.85 -3.69
CA ALA A 24 -3.63 31.60 -2.62
C ALA A 24 -3.84 32.69 -1.57
N GLN A 25 -4.36 32.33 -0.40
CA GLN A 25 -4.37 33.22 0.76
C GLN A 25 -2.94 33.25 1.33
N ASP A 26 -2.26 34.36 1.07
CA ASP A 26 -1.02 34.74 1.72
C ASP A 26 -1.34 35.12 3.18
N PRO A 27 -0.81 34.41 4.20
CA PRO A 27 -1.06 34.77 5.58
C PRO A 27 -0.36 36.12 5.87
N THR A 28 -1.19 37.15 6.04
CA THR A 28 -0.83 38.47 6.52
C THR A 28 0.12 38.41 7.71
N LEU A 29 1.30 39.03 7.57
CA LEU A 29 2.18 39.40 8.67
C LEU A 29 1.46 40.43 9.56
N PRO A 30 1.22 40.18 10.86
CA PRO A 30 0.75 41.22 11.76
C PRO A 30 1.90 42.19 12.10
N GLY A 31 1.59 43.48 11.99
CA GLY A 31 2.48 44.59 12.32
C GLY A 31 2.77 44.72 13.83
N PRO A 32 3.67 45.64 14.21
CA PRO A 32 4.22 45.73 15.55
C PRO A 32 3.29 46.52 16.47
N ASN A 33 3.32 46.13 17.75
CA ASN A 33 2.67 46.75 18.92
C ASN A 33 1.26 46.25 19.23
N ASP A 34 1.20 45.11 19.90
CA ASP A 34 0.20 44.87 20.95
C ASP A 34 0.90 44.17 22.13
N GLU A 35 0.55 44.63 23.32
CA GLU A 35 1.20 44.37 24.60
C GLU A 35 1.25 42.88 24.94
N VAL A 36 2.45 42.39 25.29
CA VAL A 36 2.69 41.00 25.69
C VAL A 36 2.02 40.73 27.04
N PRO A 37 0.99 39.87 27.12
CA PRO A 37 0.52 39.36 28.41
C PRO A 37 1.61 38.43 28.96
N LEU A 38 1.99 38.62 30.23
CA LEU A 38 2.95 37.75 30.92
C LEU A 38 2.40 36.31 30.98
N VAL A 39 2.72 35.49 29.97
CA VAL A 39 2.43 34.06 29.95
C VAL A 39 3.27 33.39 31.05
N PRO A 40 2.66 32.66 32.00
CA PRO A 40 3.39 31.88 32.98
C PRO A 40 4.38 30.93 32.29
N LYS A 41 5.64 31.00 32.71
CA LYS A 41 6.76 30.20 32.17
C LYS A 41 6.55 28.72 32.50
N VAL A 42 5.75 28.02 31.71
CA VAL A 42 5.69 26.55 31.73
C VAL A 42 7.06 26.05 31.25
N PRO A 43 7.75 25.18 32.01
CA PRO A 43 9.03 24.62 31.57
C PRO A 43 8.84 23.91 30.22
N PRO A 44 9.82 23.99 29.31
CA PRO A 44 9.73 23.35 28.00
C PRO A 44 9.55 21.85 28.22
N ILE A 45 8.40 21.33 27.80
CA ILE A 45 8.18 19.89 27.67
C ILE A 45 9.05 19.48 26.49
N THR A 46 10.31 19.12 26.77
CA THR A 46 11.16 18.43 25.80
C THR A 46 10.41 17.17 25.40
N PRO A 47 10.04 16.98 24.12
CA PRO A 47 9.50 15.71 23.68
C PRO A 47 10.53 14.65 24.02
N GLU A 48 10.20 13.77 24.95
CA GLU A 48 11.01 12.61 25.26
C GLU A 48 11.05 11.78 23.98
N VAL A 49 12.20 11.83 23.28
CA VAL A 49 12.44 11.06 22.06
C VAL A 49 12.41 9.60 22.48
N GLN A 50 11.24 8.98 22.37
CA GLN A 50 11.11 7.56 22.59
C GLN A 50 12.13 6.86 21.68
N PRO A 51 13.00 6.00 22.22
CA PRO A 51 14.00 5.33 21.41
C PRO A 51 13.31 4.57 20.29
N GLU A 52 13.56 5.00 19.06
CA GLU A 52 13.04 4.36 17.86
C GLU A 52 13.49 2.89 17.91
N THR A 53 12.54 2.01 18.24
CA THR A 53 12.84 0.58 18.40
C THR A 53 13.24 0.08 17.02
N LYS A 54 14.55 -0.15 16.83
CA LYS A 54 15.11 -0.59 15.55
C LYS A 54 14.48 -1.92 15.18
N SER A 55 13.55 -1.90 14.23
CA SER A 55 12.93 -3.12 13.71
C SER A 55 14.01 -4.04 13.14
N PRO A 56 13.96 -5.35 13.43
CA PRO A 56 14.87 -6.31 12.80
C PRO A 56 14.58 -6.50 11.30
N LEU A 57 13.51 -5.89 10.76
CA LEU A 57 13.11 -6.00 9.36
C LEU A 57 13.91 -5.05 8.47
N MET A 58 14.59 -5.60 7.48
CA MET A 58 15.28 -4.82 6.44
C MET A 58 14.31 -4.51 5.29
N LYS A 59 14.18 -3.23 4.94
CA LYS A 59 13.41 -2.80 3.76
C LYS A 59 14.26 -2.98 2.50
N TRP A 60 13.72 -3.73 1.53
CA TRP A 60 14.35 -3.90 0.23
C TRP A 60 13.73 -2.93 -0.79
N PRO A 61 14.52 -2.35 -1.71
CA PRO A 61 13.98 -1.56 -2.79
C PRO A 61 13.15 -2.46 -3.72
N ALA A 62 11.86 -2.18 -3.83
CA ALA A 62 10.95 -2.85 -4.76
C ALA A 62 10.57 -1.88 -5.89
N VAL A 63 10.51 -2.40 -7.11
CA VAL A 63 10.01 -1.69 -8.28
C VAL A 63 8.68 -2.32 -8.66
N PHE A 64 7.65 -1.48 -8.79
CA PHE A 64 6.30 -1.92 -9.15
C PHE A 64 5.92 -1.36 -10.52
N ASP A 65 5.29 -2.20 -11.35
CA ASP A 65 4.76 -1.77 -12.64
C ASP A 65 3.37 -1.17 -12.44
N CYS A 66 3.30 0.17 -12.48
CA CYS A 66 2.07 0.93 -12.24
C CYS A 66 1.56 1.61 -13.51
N GLY A 67 0.24 1.73 -13.64
CA GLY A 67 -0.38 2.46 -14.74
C GLY A 67 -1.90 2.60 -14.59
N PRO A 68 -2.59 3.17 -15.59
CA PRO A 68 -4.05 3.23 -15.61
C PRO A 68 -4.63 1.82 -15.46
N THR A 69 -5.67 1.67 -14.64
CA THR A 69 -6.25 0.35 -14.32
C THR A 69 -6.63 -0.44 -15.58
N GLY A 70 -7.22 0.21 -16.58
CA GLY A 70 -7.56 -0.45 -17.85
C GLY A 70 -6.37 -1.05 -18.58
N TYR A 71 -5.19 -0.40 -18.53
CA TYR A 71 -3.97 -0.91 -19.14
C TYR A 71 -3.44 -2.12 -18.38
N ILE A 72 -3.37 -2.04 -17.05
CA ILE A 72 -2.94 -3.14 -16.18
C ILE A 72 -3.84 -4.36 -16.37
N LEU A 73 -5.16 -4.17 -16.39
CA LEU A 73 -6.12 -5.25 -16.66
C LEU A 73 -5.97 -5.82 -18.07
N GLY A 74 -5.65 -4.98 -19.07
CA GLY A 74 -5.33 -5.45 -20.42
C GLY A 74 -4.10 -6.37 -20.45
N VAL A 75 -3.07 -6.08 -19.65
CA VAL A 75 -1.92 -6.96 -19.49
C VAL A 75 -2.30 -8.25 -18.76
N VAL A 76 -2.89 -8.15 -17.58
CA VAL A 76 -3.17 -9.32 -16.73
C VAL A 76 -4.23 -10.23 -17.35
N LYS A 77 -5.39 -9.68 -17.72
CA LYS A 77 -6.52 -10.46 -18.23
C LYS A 77 -6.43 -10.72 -19.73
N GLY A 78 -5.88 -9.78 -20.50
CA GLY A 78 -5.79 -9.90 -21.96
C GLY A 78 -4.54 -10.65 -22.42
N LYS A 79 -3.35 -10.21 -21.98
CA LYS A 79 -2.08 -10.81 -22.42
C LYS A 79 -1.78 -12.12 -21.69
N TYR A 80 -2.00 -12.20 -20.37
CA TYR A 80 -1.70 -13.41 -19.59
C TYR A 80 -2.90 -14.36 -19.43
N ASN A 81 -4.11 -13.93 -19.83
CA ASN A 81 -5.35 -14.69 -19.63
C ASN A 81 -5.54 -15.12 -18.17
N GLU A 82 -5.10 -14.28 -17.23
CA GLU A 82 -5.29 -14.52 -15.81
C GLU A 82 -6.68 -14.07 -15.36
N ILE A 83 -7.31 -14.88 -14.52
CA ILE A 83 -8.63 -14.65 -13.95
C ILE A 83 -8.50 -14.22 -12.48
N GLU A 84 -9.45 -13.44 -12.00
CA GLU A 84 -9.56 -13.08 -10.59
C GLU A 84 -9.67 -14.32 -9.70
N PHE A 85 -8.85 -14.41 -8.66
CA PHE A 85 -8.83 -15.57 -7.75
C PHE A 85 -9.07 -15.19 -6.29
N ILE A 86 -8.28 -14.27 -5.73
CA ILE A 86 -8.40 -13.83 -4.33
C ILE A 86 -8.50 -12.32 -4.29
N LEU A 87 -9.46 -11.81 -3.52
CA LEU A 87 -9.59 -10.41 -3.16
C LEU A 87 -9.18 -10.20 -1.70
N SER A 88 -8.35 -9.20 -1.44
CA SER A 88 -7.90 -8.81 -0.11
C SER A 88 -7.78 -7.28 0.00
N ASN A 89 -7.64 -6.76 1.22
CA ASN A 89 -7.23 -5.38 1.46
C ASN A 89 -5.76 -5.39 1.87
N GLY A 90 -4.89 -5.02 0.95
CA GLY A 90 -3.44 -5.02 1.15
C GLY A 90 -2.89 -3.65 1.56
N PHE A 91 -1.63 -3.67 1.97
CA PHE A 91 -0.84 -2.47 2.25
C PHE A 91 0.37 -2.44 1.32
N VAL A 92 0.58 -1.31 0.64
CA VAL A 92 1.75 -1.07 -0.21
C VAL A 92 2.61 -0.01 0.46
N GLN A 93 3.83 -0.38 0.84
CA GLN A 93 4.80 0.58 1.34
C GLN A 93 5.56 1.22 0.17
N LEU A 94 5.55 2.55 0.13
CA LEU A 94 6.30 3.34 -0.83
C LEU A 94 7.75 3.52 -0.37
N PRO A 95 8.69 3.84 -1.29
CA PRO A 95 10.09 4.11 -0.93
C PRO A 95 10.30 5.24 0.07
N ASP A 96 9.37 6.20 0.14
CA ASP A 96 9.37 7.30 1.12
C ASP A 96 8.87 6.90 2.51
N GLY A 97 8.50 5.63 2.70
CA GLY A 97 8.03 5.06 3.96
C GLY A 97 6.51 5.13 4.14
N ARG A 98 5.77 5.90 3.33
CA ARG A 98 4.30 5.94 3.40
C ARG A 98 3.71 4.57 3.12
N VAL A 99 2.61 4.25 3.80
CA VAL A 99 1.85 3.01 3.61
C VAL A 99 0.50 3.37 3.02
N LEU A 100 0.20 2.80 1.85
CA LEU A 100 -1.09 2.96 1.18
C LEU A 100 -1.92 1.70 1.36
N GLN A 101 -3.16 1.85 1.81
CA GLN A 101 -4.13 0.76 1.81
C GLN A 101 -4.83 0.70 0.46
N ALA A 102 -4.91 -0.49 -0.12
CA ALA A 102 -5.53 -0.69 -1.43
C ALA A 102 -6.16 -2.09 -1.55
N PRO A 103 -7.35 -2.21 -2.16
CA PRO A 103 -7.85 -3.49 -2.64
C PRO A 103 -6.78 -4.18 -3.48
N THR A 104 -6.45 -5.41 -3.12
CA THR A 104 -5.44 -6.22 -3.80
C THR A 104 -6.12 -7.47 -4.34
N LEU A 105 -6.02 -7.68 -5.65
CA LEU A 105 -6.48 -8.90 -6.31
C LEU A 105 -5.29 -9.76 -6.73
N ILE A 106 -5.38 -11.04 -6.43
CA ILE A 106 -4.52 -12.07 -7.01
C ILE A 106 -5.23 -12.63 -8.22
N TYR A 107 -4.58 -12.53 -9.37
CA TYR A 107 -5.01 -13.12 -10.63
C TYR A 107 -4.16 -14.35 -10.91
N LEU A 108 -4.75 -15.38 -11.51
CA LEU A 108 -4.01 -16.58 -11.94
C LEU A 108 -4.52 -17.13 -13.26
N ASN A 109 -3.64 -17.83 -13.97
CA ASN A 109 -4.02 -18.67 -15.08
C ASN A 109 -3.70 -20.13 -14.71
N PRO A 110 -4.72 -20.99 -14.53
CA PRO A 110 -4.50 -22.35 -14.07
C PRO A 110 -3.85 -23.25 -15.14
N GLN A 111 -3.97 -22.88 -16.42
CA GLN A 111 -3.39 -23.66 -17.53
C GLN A 111 -1.89 -23.38 -17.66
N THR A 112 -1.49 -22.11 -17.63
CA THR A 112 -0.08 -21.69 -17.75
C THR A 112 0.65 -21.61 -16.41
N LYS A 113 -0.10 -21.73 -15.29
CA LYS A 113 0.40 -21.60 -13.91
C LYS A 113 1.09 -20.25 -13.67
N THR A 114 0.60 -19.18 -14.29
CA THR A 114 1.07 -17.81 -14.02
C THR A 114 0.18 -17.12 -13.00
N TYR A 115 0.73 -16.12 -12.32
CA TYR A 115 -0.03 -15.28 -11.40
C TYR A 115 0.47 -13.84 -11.40
N SER A 116 -0.42 -12.93 -11.03
CA SER A 116 -0.14 -11.52 -10.77
C SER A 116 -0.84 -11.08 -9.49
N VAL A 117 -0.14 -10.32 -8.64
CA VAL A 117 -0.73 -9.65 -7.47
C VAL A 117 -0.82 -8.18 -7.78
N VAL A 118 -2.05 -7.65 -7.82
CA VAL A 118 -2.32 -6.28 -8.29
C VAL A 118 -3.01 -5.49 -7.18
N ALA A 119 -2.44 -4.35 -6.81
CA ALA A 119 -3.13 -3.36 -5.98
C ALA A 119 -3.89 -2.36 -6.86
N HIS A 120 -5.13 -2.08 -6.49
CA HIS A 120 -6.02 -1.15 -7.17
C HIS A 120 -6.25 0.08 -6.31
N PHE A 121 -5.92 1.26 -6.82
CA PHE A 121 -6.04 2.51 -6.10
C PHE A 121 -7.26 3.29 -6.58
N SER A 122 -7.87 4.07 -5.68
CA SER A 122 -9.08 4.86 -5.95
C SER A 122 -8.88 5.97 -7.01
N ASN A 123 -7.62 6.31 -7.33
CA ASN A 123 -7.25 7.28 -8.35
C ASN A 123 -7.24 6.71 -9.79
N GLY A 124 -7.85 5.54 -10.01
CA GLY A 124 -7.93 4.90 -11.33
C GLY A 124 -6.61 4.29 -11.82
N HIS A 125 -5.63 4.12 -10.94
CA HIS A 125 -4.38 3.44 -11.22
C HIS A 125 -4.33 2.07 -10.54
N SER A 126 -3.50 1.19 -11.08
CA SER A 126 -3.20 -0.09 -10.47
C SER A 126 -1.73 -0.42 -10.63
N CYS A 127 -1.20 -1.22 -9.72
CA CYS A 127 0.20 -1.61 -9.71
C CYS A 127 0.32 -3.12 -9.60
N ILE A 128 1.11 -3.75 -10.47
CA ILE A 128 1.51 -5.14 -10.32
C ILE A 128 2.64 -5.16 -9.28
N ILE A 129 2.35 -5.70 -8.11
CA ILE A 129 3.28 -5.77 -6.97
C ILE A 129 4.27 -6.91 -7.17
N THR A 130 3.77 -8.04 -7.66
CA THR A 130 4.59 -9.20 -8.00
C THR A 130 3.85 -10.04 -9.05
N SER A 131 4.62 -10.80 -9.82
CA SER A 131 4.09 -11.75 -10.79
C SER A 131 5.06 -12.92 -10.92
N GLY A 132 4.55 -14.06 -11.38
CA GLY A 132 5.39 -15.24 -11.56
C GLY A 132 4.75 -16.32 -12.39
N LYS A 133 5.47 -17.43 -12.48
CA LYS A 133 5.08 -18.66 -13.18
C LYS A 133 5.34 -19.86 -12.29
N ASP A 134 4.87 -21.03 -12.74
CA ASP A 134 4.98 -22.29 -12.02
C ASP A 134 4.24 -22.29 -10.66
N LEU A 135 3.09 -21.58 -10.59
CA LEU A 135 2.22 -21.57 -9.42
C LEU A 135 1.75 -23.00 -9.09
N GLN A 136 1.95 -23.40 -7.84
CA GLN A 136 1.54 -24.69 -7.30
C GLN A 136 1.16 -24.54 -5.83
N PRO A 137 0.26 -25.39 -5.30
CA PRO A 137 -0.01 -25.44 -3.87
C PRO A 137 1.29 -25.67 -3.08
N ALA A 138 1.39 -25.02 -1.92
CA ALA A 138 2.44 -25.35 -0.98
C ALA A 138 2.24 -26.79 -0.47
N PRO A 139 3.31 -27.59 -0.31
CA PRO A 139 3.21 -28.94 0.24
C PRO A 139 2.65 -28.88 1.68
N GLN A 140 1.60 -29.66 1.97
CA GLN A 140 0.87 -29.57 3.25
C GLN A 140 1.46 -30.42 4.40
N ASN A 141 2.54 -31.17 4.20
CA ASN A 141 2.99 -32.16 5.18
C ASN A 141 4.41 -31.89 5.72
N GLY A 142 4.52 -31.72 7.04
CA GLY A 142 5.80 -31.68 7.78
C GLY A 142 6.60 -33.00 7.77
N ASN A 143 6.14 -34.01 7.03
CA ASN A 143 6.83 -35.29 6.79
C ASN A 143 7.30 -35.44 5.33
N VAL A 144 7.49 -34.34 4.59
CA VAL A 144 8.18 -34.42 3.29
C VAL A 144 9.67 -34.58 3.58
N ASN A 145 10.22 -35.76 3.26
CA ASN A 145 11.66 -35.98 3.26
C ASN A 145 12.31 -34.90 2.37
N PRO A 146 13.11 -33.96 2.92
CA PRO A 146 13.57 -32.77 2.18
C PRO A 146 14.38 -33.10 0.92
N LYS A 147 14.81 -34.35 0.78
CA LYS A 147 15.55 -34.88 -0.36
C LYS A 147 14.68 -35.27 -1.56
N GLU A 148 13.38 -35.52 -1.40
CA GLU A 148 12.54 -36.13 -2.45
C GLU A 148 11.64 -35.15 -3.21
N GLN A 149 11.31 -33.97 -2.66
CA GLN A 149 10.33 -33.06 -3.29
C GLN A 149 10.70 -31.58 -3.19
N ALA A 150 11.98 -31.23 -3.29
CA ALA A 150 12.29 -29.84 -3.62
C ALA A 150 11.66 -29.52 -4.98
N PRO A 151 10.82 -28.46 -5.10
CA PRO A 151 10.29 -28.04 -6.39
C PRO A 151 11.44 -27.85 -7.36
N LYS A 152 11.41 -28.53 -8.52
CA LYS A 152 12.42 -28.32 -9.58
C LYS A 152 12.26 -26.92 -10.15
N GLY A 153 12.98 -25.96 -9.59
CA GLY A 153 13.07 -24.56 -10.00
C GLY A 153 14.14 -23.83 -9.19
N PRO A 154 14.40 -22.53 -9.44
CA PRO A 154 15.30 -21.73 -8.60
C PRO A 154 14.78 -21.51 -7.15
N GLY A 155 13.73 -22.25 -6.75
CA GLY A 155 13.09 -22.17 -5.46
C GLY A 155 13.95 -22.70 -4.31
N LEU A 156 13.72 -22.07 -3.16
CA LEU A 156 14.10 -22.43 -1.80
C LEU A 156 14.62 -23.87 -1.63
N LYS A 157 15.95 -24.03 -1.58
CA LYS A 157 16.59 -25.27 -1.12
C LYS A 157 16.29 -25.45 0.37
N PRO A 158 16.10 -26.70 0.85
CA PRO A 158 16.08 -26.97 2.28
C PRO A 158 17.33 -26.39 2.96
N GLY A 159 17.17 -25.81 4.15
CA GLY A 159 18.30 -25.39 4.97
C GLY A 159 19.25 -26.55 5.26
N LYS A 160 20.52 -26.24 5.57
CA LYS A 160 21.59 -27.25 5.81
C LYS A 160 21.25 -28.29 6.89
N ASP A 161 20.30 -27.99 7.75
CA ASP A 161 19.85 -28.79 8.89
C ASP A 161 18.52 -29.53 8.64
N ASN A 162 18.03 -29.60 7.39
CA ASN A 162 16.69 -30.11 7.04
C ASN A 162 15.53 -29.34 7.71
N LYS A 163 15.81 -28.22 8.40
CA LYS A 163 14.81 -27.22 8.73
C LYS A 163 14.65 -26.36 7.50
N GLY A 164 13.79 -26.83 6.60
CA GLY A 164 13.50 -26.10 5.37
C GLY A 164 12.99 -24.68 5.70
N PRO A 165 13.05 -23.74 4.75
CA PRO A 165 12.40 -22.42 4.88
C PRO A 165 10.86 -22.51 4.96
N TYR A 166 10.31 -23.73 5.03
CA TYR A 166 8.90 -24.06 5.12
C TYR A 166 8.49 -24.61 6.49
N LEU A 167 9.39 -24.67 7.47
CA LEU A 167 9.08 -25.23 8.79
C LEU A 167 9.00 -24.11 9.84
N GLU A 168 7.75 -23.83 10.20
CA GLU A 168 7.28 -23.26 11.47
C GLU A 168 7.97 -21.97 11.92
N ALA A 169 7.23 -20.84 11.81
CA ALA A 169 7.50 -19.70 12.68
C ALA A 169 7.53 -20.24 14.12
N LYS A 170 8.70 -20.13 14.77
CA LYS A 170 8.86 -20.42 16.20
C LYS A 170 7.71 -19.69 16.94
N PRO A 171 6.99 -20.33 17.87
CA PRO A 171 5.80 -19.75 18.48
C PRO A 171 6.08 -18.33 19.01
N GLU A 172 5.05 -17.50 18.86
CA GLU A 172 4.98 -16.05 19.05
C GLU A 172 6.13 -15.46 19.88
N ILE A 173 6.86 -14.52 19.27
CA ILE A 173 7.50 -13.47 20.06
C ILE A 173 6.33 -12.81 20.80
N GLU A 174 6.28 -12.93 22.13
CA GLU A 174 5.35 -12.16 22.96
C GLU A 174 5.61 -10.67 22.68
N VAL A 175 4.84 -10.10 21.76
CA VAL A 175 4.81 -8.66 21.57
C VAL A 175 4.01 -8.14 22.74
N ASN A 176 4.72 -7.78 23.81
CA ASN A 176 4.11 -7.17 24.98
C ASN A 176 3.65 -5.76 24.55
N PHE A 177 2.44 -5.67 24.02
CA PHE A 177 1.77 -4.40 23.84
C PHE A 177 1.43 -3.91 25.23
N GLU A 178 2.30 -3.07 25.79
CA GLU A 178 1.99 -2.30 26.99
C GLU A 178 0.74 -1.48 26.65
N ARG A 179 -0.42 -1.96 27.11
CA ARG A 179 -1.70 -1.31 26.91
C ARG A 179 -1.61 0.00 27.70
N VAL A 180 -1.33 1.09 27.00
CA VAL A 180 -1.45 2.44 27.56
C VAL A 180 -2.94 2.66 27.82
N GLU A 181 -3.39 2.30 29.02
CA GLU A 181 -4.68 2.73 29.56
C GLU A 181 -4.58 4.24 29.83
N ASP A 182 -4.73 5.04 28.78
CA ASP A 182 -4.97 6.47 28.93
C ASP A 182 -6.47 6.67 29.12
N ASP A 183 -6.91 6.54 30.37
CA ASP A 183 -8.30 6.78 30.83
C ASP A 183 -8.83 8.18 30.46
N ARG A 184 -7.98 9.08 29.95
CA ARG A 184 -8.36 10.41 29.48
C ARG A 184 -9.15 10.39 28.18
N ILE A 185 -9.03 9.35 27.34
CA ILE A 185 -9.78 9.27 26.08
C ILE A 185 -11.25 8.88 26.33
N LEU A 186 -11.53 8.10 27.37
CA LEU A 186 -12.90 7.73 27.75
C LEU A 186 -13.71 8.91 28.33
N ALA A 187 -13.04 9.93 28.86
CA ALA A 187 -13.68 11.14 29.40
C ALA A 187 -14.12 12.16 28.33
N LEU A 188 -13.74 11.97 27.06
CA LEU A 188 -14.12 12.86 25.95
C LEU A 188 -15.32 12.34 25.13
N LEU A 189 -15.87 11.18 25.51
CA LEU A 189 -17.00 10.54 24.81
C LEU A 189 -18.33 10.62 25.58
N ASN A 190 -18.41 11.42 26.64
CA ASN A 190 -19.65 11.78 27.34
C ASN A 190 -19.94 13.28 27.24
#